data_AF-A0A9D7L9A9-F1
#
_entry.id   AF-A0A9D7L9A9-F1
#
_cell.length_a   1.000
_cell.length_b   1.000
_cell.length_c   1.000
_cell.angle_alpha   90.00
_cell.angle_beta   90.00
_cell.angle_gamma   90.00
#
_symmetry.space_group_name_H-M   'P 1'
#
loop_
_entity.id
_entity.type
_entity.pdbx_description
1 polymer ?
#
loop_
_entity_poly.entity_id
_entity_poly.type
_entity_poly.pdbx_seq_one_letter_code
_entity_poly.pdbx_strand_id
1 'polypeptide(L)'
;MLSPAVILHEPVTFLTDCLLAVLAAALASRLPATSAAARWWRGMFVCTAFSALVAGCHHGFALNFPGPIRHYWWIGTLWIISGLSACMALSLLHELVPPDRHRPWRGVIGAKLLLSAIIGLLHPVYLVVILDYGLTMLAWLVAAVWVKRPWRGWILAGFGLSGLAAVVQQSGWPSLAHFNHNDLYHIIQALGLVALSRASRHFRTEPRRP
;
A
#
# COMPACT_ATOMS: atom_id res chain seq x y z
N MET A 1 24.38 -34.53 -4.30
CA MET A 1 24.08 -33.48 -3.32
C MET A 1 22.57 -33.32 -3.29
N LEU A 2 21.91 -33.60 -2.16
CA LEU A 2 20.49 -33.29 -2.00
C LEU A 2 20.36 -31.76 -2.02
N SER A 3 19.46 -31.22 -2.84
CA SER A 3 19.15 -29.79 -2.78
C SER A 3 18.74 -29.44 -1.34
N PRO A 4 19.26 -28.35 -0.76
CA PRO A 4 18.86 -27.94 0.58
C PRO A 4 17.34 -27.80 0.63
N ALA A 5 16.72 -28.35 1.67
CA ALA A 5 15.29 -28.21 1.88
C ALA A 5 14.92 -26.72 2.01
N VAL A 6 13.90 -26.28 1.28
CA VAL A 6 13.37 -24.92 1.43
C VAL A 6 12.62 -24.84 2.76
N ILE A 7 13.02 -23.90 3.62
CA ILE A 7 12.45 -23.68 4.95
C ILE A 7 11.49 -22.50 4.91
N LEU A 8 10.33 -22.63 5.55
CA LEU A 8 9.39 -21.53 5.77
C LEU A 8 9.68 -20.88 7.14
N HIS A 9 10.21 -19.66 7.14
CA HIS A 9 10.75 -19.03 8.35
C HIS A 9 9.69 -18.36 9.23
N GLU A 10 8.78 -17.59 8.62
CA GLU A 10 7.68 -16.92 9.31
C GLU A 10 6.32 -17.38 8.74
N PRO A 11 5.83 -18.58 9.12
CA PRO A 11 4.65 -19.18 8.48
C PRO A 11 3.37 -18.37 8.68
N VAL A 12 3.17 -17.78 9.85
CA VAL A 12 1.98 -16.97 10.15
C VAL A 12 2.05 -15.62 9.43
N THR A 13 3.21 -14.95 9.44
CA THR A 13 3.42 -13.69 8.70
C THR A 13 3.20 -13.91 7.20
N PHE A 14 3.78 -14.96 6.63
CA PHE A 14 3.57 -15.36 5.24
C PHE A 14 2.08 -15.56 4.93
N LEU A 15 1.36 -16.31 5.78
CA LEU A 15 -0.06 -16.57 5.59
C LEU A 15 -0.90 -15.29 5.66
N THR A 16 -0.66 -14.44 6.65
CA THR A 16 -1.41 -13.19 6.83
C THR A 16 -1.14 -12.21 5.68
N ASP A 17 0.07 -12.16 5.14
CA ASP A 17 0.40 -11.44 3.91
C ASP A 17 -0.35 -11.98 2.69
N CYS A 18 -0.37 -13.30 2.51
CA CYS A 18 -1.13 -13.93 1.42
C CYS A 18 -2.63 -13.61 1.51
N LEU A 19 -3.20 -13.65 2.72
CA LEU A 19 -4.60 -13.27 2.95
C LEU A 19 -4.84 -11.78 2.64
N LEU A 20 -3.93 -10.91 3.04
CA LEU A 20 -3.97 -9.48 2.72
C LEU A 20 -3.89 -9.24 1.21
N ALA A 21 -3.03 -9.99 0.51
CA ALA A 21 -2.89 -9.93 -0.94
C ALA A 21 -4.18 -10.34 -1.65
N VAL A 22 -4.78 -11.47 -1.24
CA VAL A 22 -6.06 -11.96 -1.78
C VAL A 22 -7.17 -10.95 -1.53
N LEU A 23 -7.25 -10.40 -0.32
CA LEU A 23 -8.25 -9.38 0.02
C LEU A 23 -8.08 -8.14 -0.85
N ALA A 24 -6.86 -7.61 -0.98
CA ALA A 24 -6.57 -6.42 -1.78
C ALA A 24 -6.93 -6.65 -3.27
N ALA A 25 -6.59 -7.81 -3.83
CA ALA A 25 -6.96 -8.19 -5.19
C ALA A 25 -8.48 -8.35 -5.36
N ALA A 26 -9.16 -9.00 -4.41
CA ALA A 26 -10.61 -9.17 -4.42
C ALA A 26 -11.33 -7.81 -4.34
N LEU A 27 -10.87 -6.90 -3.49
CA LEU A 27 -11.40 -5.55 -3.41
C LEU A 27 -11.15 -4.80 -4.73
N ALA A 28 -9.92 -4.82 -5.25
CA ALA A 28 -9.58 -4.19 -6.53
C ALA A 28 -10.49 -4.64 -7.68
N SER A 29 -10.82 -5.94 -7.75
CA SER A 29 -11.69 -6.49 -8.79
C SER A 29 -13.14 -5.98 -8.72
N ARG A 30 -13.59 -5.60 -7.52
CA ARG A 30 -14.95 -5.13 -7.24
C ARG A 30 -15.09 -3.61 -7.22
N LEU A 31 -13.96 -2.87 -7.27
CA LEU A 31 -14.00 -1.42 -7.26
C LEU A 31 -14.49 -0.88 -8.61
N PRO A 32 -15.47 0.03 -8.62
CA PRO A 32 -15.93 0.66 -9.85
C PRO A 32 -14.83 1.54 -10.44
N ALA A 33 -14.67 1.51 -11.77
CA ALA A 33 -13.73 2.35 -12.51
C ALA A 33 -14.40 3.61 -13.09
N THR A 34 -15.34 4.20 -12.33
CA THR A 34 -16.27 5.26 -12.77
C THR A 34 -15.63 6.63 -13.00
N SER A 35 -14.38 6.81 -12.60
CA SER A 35 -13.59 8.02 -12.85
C SER A 35 -12.10 7.73 -12.82
N ALA A 36 -11.28 8.67 -13.30
CA ALA A 36 -9.83 8.58 -13.20
C ALA A 36 -9.34 8.40 -11.75
N ALA A 37 -9.96 9.09 -10.79
CA ALA A 37 -9.65 8.92 -9.37
C ALA A 37 -9.88 7.47 -8.94
N ALA A 38 -11.05 6.90 -9.25
CA ALA A 38 -11.37 5.52 -8.90
C ALA A 38 -10.45 4.49 -9.58
N ARG A 39 -10.01 4.74 -10.83
CA ARG A 39 -9.03 3.89 -11.53
C ARG A 39 -7.67 3.89 -10.84
N TRP A 40 -7.15 5.06 -10.47
CA TRP A 40 -5.89 5.15 -9.74
C TRP A 40 -5.99 4.56 -8.33
N TRP A 41 -7.12 4.75 -7.65
CA TRP A 41 -7.38 4.09 -6.37
C TRP A 41 -7.40 2.57 -6.48
N ARG A 42 -8.04 2.02 -7.52
CA ARG A 42 -7.94 0.59 -7.84
C ARG A 42 -6.48 0.17 -8.07
N GLY A 43 -5.68 1.01 -8.74
CA GLY A 43 -4.24 0.82 -8.87
C GLY A 43 -3.52 0.67 -7.52
N MET A 44 -3.87 1.48 -6.52
CA MET A 44 -3.34 1.35 -5.16
C MET A 44 -3.65 -0.03 -4.55
N PHE A 45 -4.88 -0.55 -4.71
CA PHE A 45 -5.22 -1.91 -4.23
C PHE A 45 -4.45 -3.00 -4.99
N VAL A 46 -4.25 -2.84 -6.29
CA VAL A 46 -3.44 -3.78 -7.10
C VAL A 46 -2.00 -3.79 -6.61
N CYS A 47 -1.37 -2.62 -6.45
CA CYS A 47 -0.02 -2.52 -5.90
C CYS A 47 0.05 -3.08 -4.46
N THR A 48 -0.97 -2.89 -3.63
CA THR A 48 -1.06 -3.49 -2.30
C THR A 48 -1.06 -5.02 -2.38
N ALA A 49 -1.85 -5.59 -3.30
CA ALA A 49 -1.92 -7.03 -3.49
C ALA A 49 -0.57 -7.64 -3.90
N PHE A 50 0.10 -7.01 -4.88
CA PHE A 50 1.44 -7.42 -5.28
C PHE A 50 2.46 -7.23 -4.15
N SER A 51 2.42 -6.11 -3.44
CA SER A 51 3.33 -5.84 -2.33
C SER A 51 3.18 -6.87 -1.22
N ALA A 52 1.95 -7.17 -0.79
CA ALA A 52 1.70 -8.15 0.26
C ALA A 52 2.12 -9.56 -0.18
N LEU A 53 1.88 -9.95 -1.43
CA LEU A 53 2.35 -11.24 -1.95
C LEU A 53 3.89 -11.34 -1.96
N VAL A 54 4.56 -10.30 -2.46
CA VAL A 54 6.04 -10.27 -2.55
C VAL A 54 6.67 -10.16 -1.17
N ALA A 55 6.08 -9.40 -0.25
CA ALA A 55 6.52 -9.26 1.14
C ALA A 55 6.29 -10.55 1.93
N GLY A 56 5.13 -11.20 1.77
CA GLY A 56 4.86 -12.50 2.37
C GLY A 56 5.88 -13.54 1.94
N CYS A 57 6.15 -13.65 0.64
CA CYS A 57 7.19 -14.53 0.13
C CYS A 57 8.59 -14.14 0.64
N HIS A 58 8.86 -12.86 0.89
CA HIS A 58 10.10 -12.41 1.54
C HIS A 58 10.18 -12.90 3.00
N HIS A 59 9.13 -12.70 3.82
CA HIS A 59 9.05 -13.20 5.20
C HIS A 59 9.16 -14.73 5.27
N GLY A 60 8.50 -15.43 4.34
CA GLY A 60 8.49 -16.88 4.31
C GLY A 60 9.81 -17.48 3.84
N PHE A 61 10.38 -16.95 2.76
CA PHE A 61 11.40 -17.66 1.99
C PHE A 61 12.72 -16.90 1.79
N ALA A 62 12.82 -15.60 2.07
CA ALA A 62 14.01 -14.82 1.69
C ALA A 62 15.31 -15.43 2.22
N LEU A 63 15.33 -15.90 3.47
CA LEU A 63 16.52 -16.46 4.11
C LEU A 63 17.05 -17.75 3.45
N ASN A 64 16.27 -18.42 2.59
CA ASN A 64 16.73 -19.53 1.76
C ASN A 64 17.63 -19.08 0.60
N PHE A 65 17.63 -17.80 0.24
CA PHE A 65 18.35 -17.27 -0.92
C PHE A 65 19.63 -16.54 -0.50
N PRO A 66 20.68 -16.53 -1.35
CA PRO A 66 21.87 -15.71 -1.17
C PRO A 66 21.58 -14.23 -0.95
N GLY A 67 22.50 -13.54 -0.28
CA GLY A 67 22.41 -12.11 0.05
C GLY A 67 22.00 -11.19 -1.10
N PRO A 68 22.62 -11.30 -2.30
CA PRO A 68 22.25 -10.46 -3.45
C PRO A 68 20.79 -10.62 -3.90
N ILE A 69 20.28 -11.86 -3.93
CA ILE A 69 18.88 -12.12 -4.32
C ILE A 69 17.94 -11.49 -3.30
N ARG A 70 18.20 -11.65 -2.00
CA ARG A 70 17.41 -11.00 -0.94
C ARG A 70 17.44 -9.48 -1.06
N HIS A 71 18.60 -8.91 -1.35
CA HIS A 71 18.79 -7.48 -1.49
C HIS A 71 17.95 -6.89 -2.64
N TYR A 72 18.03 -7.47 -3.84
CA TYR A 72 17.26 -6.98 -4.99
C TYR A 72 15.76 -7.29 -4.87
N TRP A 73 15.39 -8.40 -4.22
CA TRP A 73 13.99 -8.67 -3.87
C TRP A 73 13.43 -7.56 -2.98
N TRP A 74 14.17 -7.19 -1.93
CA TRP A 74 13.76 -6.14 -1.02
C TRP A 74 13.63 -4.79 -1.73
N ILE A 75 14.58 -4.40 -2.60
CA ILE A 75 14.46 -3.20 -3.45
C ILE A 75 13.19 -3.24 -4.31
N GLY A 76 12.91 -4.36 -4.96
CA GLY A 76 11.69 -4.53 -5.77
C GLY A 76 10.41 -4.35 -4.93
N THR A 77 10.42 -4.87 -3.70
CA THR A 77 9.31 -4.68 -2.74
C THR A 77 9.10 -3.20 -2.44
N LEU A 78 10.17 -2.46 -2.15
CA LEU A 78 10.11 -1.02 -1.87
C LEU A 78 9.53 -0.24 -3.07
N TRP A 79 9.95 -0.57 -4.29
CA TRP A 79 9.44 0.10 -5.50
C TRP A 79 7.95 -0.16 -5.75
N ILE A 80 7.44 -1.37 -5.45
CA ILE A 80 6.01 -1.66 -5.53
C ILE A 80 5.23 -0.78 -4.54
N ILE A 81 5.75 -0.60 -3.32
CA ILE A 81 5.15 0.28 -2.29
C ILE A 81 5.18 1.75 -2.73
N SER A 82 6.26 2.23 -3.36
CA SER A 82 6.29 3.58 -3.94
C SER A 82 5.27 3.73 -5.08
N GLY A 83 5.05 2.67 -5.88
CA GLY A 83 4.01 2.63 -6.91
C GLY A 83 2.59 2.74 -6.35
N LEU A 84 2.32 2.07 -5.22
CA LEU A 84 1.09 2.21 -4.44
C LEU A 84 0.85 3.68 -4.05
N SER A 85 1.87 4.33 -3.51
CA SER A 85 1.83 5.72 -3.09
C SER A 85 1.57 6.68 -4.26
N ALA A 86 2.19 6.44 -5.42
CA ALA A 86 1.92 7.20 -6.64
C ALA A 86 0.48 7.04 -7.13
N CYS A 87 -0.06 5.81 -7.10
CA CYS A 87 -1.48 5.56 -7.42
C CYS A 87 -2.42 6.31 -6.48
N MET A 88 -2.13 6.31 -5.18
CA MET A 88 -2.90 7.03 -4.17
C MET A 88 -2.83 8.56 -4.38
N ALA A 89 -1.67 9.10 -4.76
CA ALA A 89 -1.49 10.52 -5.06
C ALA A 89 -2.21 10.95 -6.34
N LEU A 90 -2.16 10.12 -7.40
CA LEU A 90 -2.89 10.37 -8.65
C LEU A 90 -4.41 10.30 -8.42
N SER A 91 -4.87 9.40 -7.55
CA SER A 91 -6.27 9.36 -7.14
C SER A 91 -6.69 10.68 -6.47
N LEU A 92 -5.89 11.21 -5.55
CA LEU A 92 -6.17 12.48 -4.86
C LEU A 92 -6.19 13.65 -5.85
N LEU A 93 -5.22 13.68 -6.76
CA LEU A 93 -5.12 14.69 -7.81
C LEU A 93 -6.41 14.73 -8.65
N HIS A 94 -6.84 13.58 -9.14
CA HIS A 94 -8.05 13.46 -9.96
C HIS A 94 -9.34 13.71 -9.15
N GLU A 95 -9.34 13.44 -7.86
CA GLU A 95 -10.50 13.67 -6.99
C GLU A 95 -10.64 15.13 -6.57
N LEU A 96 -9.56 15.92 -6.48
CA LEU A 96 -9.62 17.29 -5.93
C LEU A 96 -9.32 18.39 -6.92
N VAL A 97 -8.44 18.16 -7.89
CA VAL A 97 -7.88 19.21 -8.74
C VAL A 97 -8.59 19.24 -10.10
N PRO A 98 -8.97 20.43 -10.60
CA PRO A 98 -9.48 20.60 -11.96
C PRO A 98 -8.52 20.09 -13.05
N PRO A 99 -9.02 19.51 -14.17
CA PRO A 99 -8.18 18.89 -15.20
C PRO A 99 -7.10 19.80 -15.82
N ASP A 100 -7.40 21.08 -15.98
CA ASP A 100 -6.49 22.12 -16.51
C ASP A 100 -5.22 22.28 -15.66
N ARG A 101 -5.26 21.91 -14.38
CA ARG A 101 -4.13 22.02 -13.45
C ARG A 101 -3.41 20.71 -13.19
N HIS A 102 -3.76 19.60 -13.86
CA HIS A 102 -3.16 18.29 -13.56
C HIS A 102 -1.67 18.19 -13.90
N ARG A 103 -1.23 18.85 -14.99
CA ARG A 103 0.12 18.72 -15.53
C ARG A 103 1.24 18.98 -14.50
N PRO A 104 1.28 20.12 -13.78
CA PRO A 104 2.33 20.36 -12.78
C PRO A 104 2.32 19.31 -11.67
N TRP A 105 1.14 18.92 -11.17
CA TRP A 105 1.03 17.93 -10.10
C TRP A 105 1.44 16.53 -10.52
N ARG A 106 1.19 16.13 -11.78
CA ARG A 106 1.75 14.88 -12.33
C ARG A 106 3.28 14.90 -12.34
N GLY A 107 3.88 16.06 -12.65
CA GLY A 107 5.32 16.27 -12.53
C GLY A 107 5.82 16.08 -11.10
N VAL A 108 5.14 16.66 -10.11
CA VAL A 108 5.47 16.50 -8.68
C VAL A 108 5.36 15.04 -8.23
N ILE A 109 4.26 14.35 -8.58
CA ILE A 109 4.06 12.93 -8.24
C ILE A 109 5.12 12.05 -8.91
N GLY A 110 5.43 12.30 -10.18
CA GLY A 110 6.47 11.59 -10.92
C GLY A 110 7.86 11.81 -10.31
N ALA A 111 8.20 13.05 -9.96
CA ALA A 111 9.47 13.39 -9.30
C ALA A 111 9.57 12.73 -7.92
N LYS A 112 8.49 12.73 -7.13
CA LYS A 112 8.42 12.05 -5.83
C LYS A 112 8.63 10.53 -5.98
N LEU A 113 7.96 9.89 -6.94
CA LEU A 113 8.14 8.47 -7.23
C LEU A 113 9.58 8.14 -7.63
N LEU A 114 10.16 8.92 -8.56
CA LEU A 114 11.55 8.74 -8.98
C LEU A 114 12.54 8.94 -7.82
N LEU A 115 12.32 9.96 -7.00
CA LEU A 115 13.16 10.22 -5.83
C LEU A 115 13.07 9.06 -4.82
N SER A 116 11.86 8.59 -4.52
CA SER A 116 11.65 7.42 -3.64
C SER A 116 12.34 6.17 -4.21
N ALA A 117 12.25 5.93 -5.51
CA ALA A 117 12.89 4.79 -6.17
C ALA A 117 14.43 4.88 -6.12
N ILE A 118 15.01 6.06 -6.38
CA ILE A 118 16.46 6.30 -6.33
C ILE A 118 16.97 6.16 -4.90
N ILE A 119 16.32 6.80 -3.92
CA ILE A 119 16.72 6.69 -2.51
C ILE A 119 16.57 5.24 -2.05
N GLY A 120 15.49 4.55 -2.41
CA GLY A 120 15.27 3.14 -2.07
C GLY A 120 16.29 2.20 -2.71
N LEU A 121 16.84 2.56 -3.87
CA LEU A 121 17.94 1.82 -4.50
C LEU A 121 19.26 2.02 -3.75
N LEU A 122 19.58 3.25 -3.35
CA LEU A 122 20.84 3.60 -2.68
C LEU A 122 20.82 3.24 -1.18
N HIS A 123 19.66 3.32 -0.55
CA HIS A 123 19.41 3.10 0.86
C HIS A 123 18.11 2.28 1.01
N PRO A 124 18.16 0.95 0.83
CA PRO A 124 16.97 0.09 0.82
C PRO A 124 16.47 -0.18 2.25
N VAL A 125 16.13 0.89 2.97
CA VAL A 125 15.56 0.85 4.31
C VAL A 125 14.07 1.16 4.22
N TYR A 126 13.27 0.46 5.03
CA TYR A 126 11.81 0.59 5.00
C TYR A 126 11.32 2.02 5.27
N LEU A 127 12.09 2.82 6.02
CA LEU A 127 11.76 4.21 6.31
C LEU A 127 11.53 5.06 5.06
N VAL A 128 12.25 4.79 3.96
CA VAL A 128 12.10 5.54 2.70
C VAL A 128 10.67 5.46 2.18
N VAL A 129 10.10 4.25 2.15
CA VAL A 129 8.74 4.05 1.67
C VAL A 129 7.70 4.49 2.69
N ILE A 130 7.96 4.36 4.00
CA ILE A 130 7.11 4.92 5.05
C ILE A 130 6.92 6.42 4.85
N LEU A 131 8.00 7.16 4.62
CA LEU A 131 7.92 8.60 4.39
C LEU A 131 7.17 8.91 3.08
N ASP A 132 7.41 8.13 2.04
CA ASP A 132 6.77 8.32 0.73
C ASP A 132 5.25 8.11 0.77
N TYR A 133 4.78 6.93 1.22
CA TYR A 133 3.35 6.65 1.29
C TYR A 133 2.70 7.42 2.43
N GLY A 134 3.40 7.62 3.55
CA GLY A 134 2.91 8.35 4.72
C GLY A 134 2.61 9.81 4.41
N LEU A 135 3.44 10.47 3.61
CA LEU A 135 3.16 11.83 3.12
C LEU A 135 1.90 11.88 2.25
N THR A 136 1.70 10.87 1.40
CA THR A 136 0.49 10.77 0.57
C THR A 136 -0.76 10.49 1.41
N MET A 137 -0.66 9.63 2.44
CA MET A 137 -1.73 9.40 3.40
C MET A 137 -2.08 10.67 4.17
N LEU A 138 -1.07 11.42 4.61
CA LEU A 138 -1.26 12.70 5.29
C LEU A 138 -2.00 13.71 4.39
N ALA A 139 -1.65 13.79 3.12
CA ALA A 139 -2.36 14.65 2.17
C ALA A 139 -3.84 14.28 2.05
N TRP A 140 -4.16 12.98 2.01
CA TRP A 140 -5.55 12.51 2.05
C TRP A 140 -6.25 12.80 3.38
N LEU A 141 -5.58 12.66 4.51
CA LEU A 141 -6.14 12.97 5.83
C LEU A 141 -6.46 14.47 5.95
N VAL A 142 -5.54 15.34 5.52
CA VAL A 142 -5.78 16.79 5.45
C VAL A 142 -6.98 17.07 4.56
N ALA A 143 -7.04 16.46 3.36
CA ALA A 143 -8.19 16.60 2.48
C ALA A 143 -9.50 16.11 3.11
N ALA A 144 -9.49 14.99 3.84
CA ALA A 144 -10.68 14.45 4.50
C ALA A 144 -11.20 15.36 5.62
N VAL A 145 -10.32 16.05 6.33
CA VAL A 145 -10.69 17.03 7.36
C VAL A 145 -11.28 18.29 6.71
N TRP A 146 -10.61 18.82 5.69
CA TRP A 146 -10.90 20.15 5.10
C TRP A 146 -12.01 20.13 4.05
N VAL A 147 -12.15 19.04 3.28
CA VAL A 147 -13.10 18.95 2.17
C VAL A 147 -14.31 18.13 2.61
N LYS A 148 -15.50 18.74 2.54
CA LYS A 148 -16.77 18.06 2.85
C LYS A 148 -17.18 17.15 1.69
N ARG A 149 -16.72 15.90 1.73
CA ARG A 149 -17.05 14.85 0.74
C ARG A 149 -17.57 13.59 1.43
N PRO A 150 -18.45 12.79 0.78
CA PRO A 150 -19.00 11.58 1.41
C PRO A 150 -17.94 10.50 1.69
N TRP A 151 -16.79 10.51 1.01
CA TRP A 151 -15.68 9.59 1.27
C TRP A 151 -14.89 9.89 2.55
N ARG A 152 -15.05 11.06 3.19
CA ARG A 152 -14.16 11.51 4.29
C ARG A 152 -14.08 10.55 5.47
N GLY A 153 -15.22 10.01 5.91
CA GLY A 153 -15.27 9.12 7.08
C GLY A 153 -14.53 7.81 6.82
N TRP A 154 -14.64 7.29 5.61
CA TRP A 154 -13.94 6.08 5.18
C TRP A 154 -12.44 6.29 5.02
N ILE A 155 -12.00 7.45 4.53
CA ILE A 155 -10.57 7.81 4.48
C ILE A 155 -9.98 7.94 5.88
N LEU A 156 -10.66 8.65 6.80
CA LEU A 156 -10.23 8.79 8.19
C LEU A 156 -10.15 7.45 8.91
N ALA A 157 -11.16 6.59 8.74
CA ALA A 157 -11.17 5.26 9.33
C ALA A 157 -10.06 4.37 8.74
N GLY A 158 -9.93 4.33 7.41
CA GLY A 158 -8.95 3.49 6.72
C GLY A 158 -7.51 3.84 7.07
N PHE A 159 -7.14 5.13 6.94
CA PHE A 159 -5.78 5.57 7.27
C PHE A 159 -5.54 5.68 8.78
N GLY A 160 -6.57 5.90 9.60
CA GLY A 160 -6.48 5.76 11.05
C GLY A 160 -6.13 4.33 11.46
N LEU A 161 -6.76 3.32 10.86
CA LEU A 161 -6.42 1.91 11.05
C LEU A 161 -4.99 1.60 10.58
N SER A 162 -4.55 2.12 9.43
CA SER A 162 -3.16 1.97 8.99
C SER A 162 -2.15 2.62 9.96
N GLY A 163 -2.51 3.75 10.57
CA GLY A 163 -1.70 4.38 11.62
C GLY A 163 -1.63 3.52 12.89
N LEU A 164 -2.76 2.98 13.35
CA LEU A 164 -2.82 2.04 14.47
C LEU A 164 -1.98 0.78 14.17
N ALA A 165 -2.09 0.24 12.95
CA ALA A 165 -1.28 -0.89 12.53
C ALA A 165 0.21 -0.56 12.64
N ALA A 166 0.66 0.61 12.15
CA ALA A 166 2.06 1.01 12.26
C ALA A 166 2.56 1.07 13.72
N VAL A 167 1.72 1.51 14.66
CA VAL A 167 2.03 1.46 16.11
C VAL A 167 2.20 0.02 16.59
N VAL A 168 1.29 -0.88 16.20
CA VAL A 168 1.40 -2.31 16.52
C VAL A 168 2.68 -2.90 15.95
N GLN A 169 3.00 -2.61 14.68
CA GLN A 169 4.22 -3.10 14.03
C GLN A 169 5.49 -2.63 14.76
N GLN A 170 5.52 -1.36 15.19
CA GLN A 170 6.66 -0.80 15.92
C GLN A 170 6.76 -1.25 17.38
N SER A 171 5.66 -1.75 17.98
CA SER A 171 5.67 -2.20 19.37
C SER A 171 6.65 -3.35 19.63
N GLY A 172 7.01 -4.11 18.58
CA GLY A 172 7.89 -5.26 18.69
C GLY A 172 7.35 -6.36 19.62
N TRP A 173 6.03 -6.38 19.87
CA TRP A 173 5.40 -7.33 20.79
C TRP A 173 5.81 -8.78 20.43
N PRO A 174 6.39 -9.56 21.37
CA PRO A 174 6.84 -10.92 21.12
C PRO A 174 5.70 -11.85 20.68
N SER A 175 6.07 -12.96 20.04
CA SER A 175 5.11 -13.94 19.57
C SER A 175 4.38 -14.63 20.73
N LEU A 176 3.06 -14.72 20.62
CA LEU A 176 2.21 -15.56 21.46
C LEU A 176 1.74 -16.73 20.59
N ALA A 177 2.20 -17.94 20.89
CA ALA A 177 1.84 -19.16 20.15
C ALA A 177 1.95 -19.01 18.62
N HIS A 178 3.09 -18.47 18.15
CA HIS A 178 3.43 -18.19 16.75
C HIS A 178 2.76 -16.95 16.11
N PHE A 179 1.85 -16.28 16.81
CA PHE A 179 1.23 -15.03 16.36
C PHE A 179 1.97 -13.82 16.96
N ASN A 180 2.39 -12.86 16.14
CA ASN A 180 3.21 -11.72 16.55
C ASN A 180 2.65 -10.36 16.06
N HIS A 181 3.39 -9.28 16.31
CA HIS A 181 3.00 -7.93 15.92
C HIS A 181 2.83 -7.73 14.40
N ASN A 182 3.57 -8.43 13.54
CA ASN A 182 3.39 -8.38 12.08
C ASN A 182 2.06 -9.01 11.65
N ASP A 183 1.69 -10.13 12.27
CA ASP A 183 0.42 -10.79 11.99
C ASP A 183 -0.77 -9.89 12.34
N LEU A 184 -0.72 -9.28 13.53
CA LEU A 184 -1.73 -8.34 13.98
C LEU A 184 -1.74 -7.07 13.10
N TYR A 185 -0.56 -6.58 12.70
CA TYR A 185 -0.43 -5.49 11.74
C TYR A 185 -1.18 -5.81 10.44
N HIS A 186 -1.01 -7.00 9.85
CA HIS A 186 -1.72 -7.39 8.63
C HIS A 186 -3.23 -7.46 8.82
N ILE A 187 -3.72 -7.95 9.97
CA ILE A 187 -5.15 -7.98 10.27
C ILE A 187 -5.73 -6.56 10.35
N ILE A 188 -5.05 -5.63 11.04
CA ILE A 188 -5.51 -4.24 11.16
C ILE A 188 -5.46 -3.56 9.78
N GLN A 189 -4.42 -3.79 8.98
CA GLN A 189 -4.34 -3.30 7.60
C GLN A 189 -5.48 -3.84 6.72
N ALA A 190 -5.86 -5.11 6.88
CA ALA A 190 -6.99 -5.69 6.15
C ALA A 190 -8.31 -4.93 6.44
N LEU A 191 -8.56 -4.58 7.70
CA LEU A 191 -9.71 -3.73 8.08
C LEU A 191 -9.61 -2.33 7.46
N GLY A 192 -8.40 -1.76 7.45
CA GLY A 192 -8.10 -0.49 6.77
C GLY A 192 -8.46 -0.52 5.28
N LEU A 193 -8.04 -1.56 4.57
CA LEU A 193 -8.35 -1.76 3.15
C LEU A 193 -9.85 -1.86 2.89
N VAL A 194 -10.61 -2.53 3.77
CA VAL A 194 -12.08 -2.58 3.65
C VAL A 194 -12.67 -1.19 3.76
N ALA A 195 -12.25 -0.36 4.73
CA ALA A 195 -12.69 1.02 4.85
C ALA A 195 -12.32 1.84 3.60
N LEU A 196 -11.07 1.76 3.12
CA LEU A 196 -10.61 2.46 1.92
C LEU A 196 -11.34 2.02 0.64
N SER A 197 -11.79 0.77 0.57
CA SER A 197 -12.58 0.27 -0.56
C SER A 197 -13.99 0.88 -0.60
N ARG A 198 -14.55 1.23 0.57
CA ARG A 198 -15.83 1.92 0.67
C ARG A 198 -15.70 3.39 0.28
N ALA A 199 -14.57 4.04 0.59
CA ALA A 199 -14.30 5.42 0.20
C ALA A 199 -14.46 5.64 -1.31
N SER A 200 -13.95 4.73 -2.16
CA SER A 200 -13.94 4.91 -3.60
C SER A 200 -15.33 4.87 -4.25
N ARG A 201 -16.32 4.25 -3.58
CA ARG A 201 -17.72 4.25 -4.04
C ARG A 201 -18.35 5.64 -4.01
N HIS A 202 -17.70 6.58 -3.32
CA HIS A 202 -18.14 7.96 -3.14
C HIS A 202 -17.24 8.97 -3.88
N PHE A 203 -16.32 8.51 -4.73
CA PHE A 203 -15.52 9.40 -5.58
C PHE A 203 -16.39 10.03 -6.66
N ARG A 204 -15.95 11.18 -7.18
CA ARG A 204 -16.68 11.86 -8.25
C ARG A 204 -16.77 10.93 -9.46
N THR A 205 -17.96 10.81 -10.03
CA THR A 205 -18.18 10.11 -11.30
C THR A 205 -17.87 11.05 -12.46
N GLU A 206 -17.18 10.56 -13.48
CA GLU A 206 -17.09 11.30 -14.74
C GLU A 206 -18.44 11.20 -15.48
N PRO A 207 -18.93 12.29 -16.12
CA PRO A 207 -20.08 12.19 -17.01
C PRO A 207 -19.78 11.14 -18.09
N ARG A 208 -20.71 10.21 -18.34
CA ARG A 208 -20.61 9.33 -19.50
C ARG A 208 -20.57 10.24 -20.73
N ARG A 209 -19.49 10.21 -21.50
CA ARG A 209 -19.47 10.85 -22.81
C ARG A 209 -20.54 10.15 -23.67
N PRO A 210 -21.44 10.90 -24.32
CA PRO A 210 -22.48 10.33 -25.18
C PRO A 210 -21.89 9.52 -26.33
#